data_AF-A0A3C1G9U0-F1
#
_entry.id   AF-A0A3C1G9U0-F1
#
_cell.length_a   1.000
_cell.length_b   1.000
_cell.length_c   1.000
_cell.angle_alpha   90.00
_cell.angle_beta   90.00
_cell.angle_gamma   90.00
#
_symmetry.space_group_name_H-M   'P 1'
#
loop_
_entity.id
_entity.type
_entity.pdbx_description
1 polymer ?
#
loop_
_entity_poly.entity_id
_entity_poly.type
_entity_poly.pdbx_seq_one_letter_code
_entity_poly.pdbx_strand_id
1 'polypeptide(L)'
;MRWSGGEWRLAPHLDLLSREAAHVADRPVRLIVSLPVRHGKSLLLSVWTPIWLLSNWPGKRVILASYEASFAASWGRKTRNIVLANPGIGVRLAQDSASQSIWETTESGGMVTAGVGGPITGRGADLLIIDDPVRNRQDADSPVVRQGIWEWWESVARTRLEPNASVIVVMSRWDSDDLVGRLLRQPDDIWTHIRLPAVAESGDALGRPVGAALWPERYPLPRLRATEREVGPDAWAGLYQQRPNPQGRGLFFDVDAVERCRGDIAVPVESRLGGLVSMWKRPVVGRRYVAGGDLAWGEKGAFSCLVVADHQTGEVVAELHGRPRPDEMAQVAVALCREYGNAYVGG
;
A
#
# COMPACT_ATOMS: atom_id res chain seq x y z
N MET A 1 4.79 -34.30 4.93
CA MET A 1 5.82 -34.93 4.08
C MET A 1 6.91 -33.88 3.83
N ARG A 2 8.14 -34.07 4.32
CA ARG A 2 9.22 -33.05 4.28
C ARG A 2 10.05 -33.18 3.00
N TRP A 3 9.56 -32.61 1.91
CA TRP A 3 10.23 -32.65 0.59
C TRP A 3 11.48 -31.74 0.50
N SER A 4 11.75 -30.92 1.52
CA SER A 4 12.80 -29.89 1.49
C SER A 4 14.09 -30.25 2.22
N GLY A 5 14.22 -31.45 2.79
CA GLY A 5 15.41 -31.80 3.59
C GLY A 5 15.68 -30.91 4.81
N GLY A 6 14.71 -30.09 5.24
CA GLY A 6 14.89 -29.10 6.31
C GLY A 6 15.38 -27.72 5.86
N GLU A 7 15.65 -27.53 4.56
CA GLU A 7 16.02 -26.21 4.00
C GLU A 7 14.85 -25.23 3.96
N TRP A 8 13.62 -25.74 3.79
CA TRP A 8 12.42 -24.92 3.82
C TRP A 8 11.92 -24.73 5.25
N ARG A 9 12.07 -23.51 5.78
CA ARG A 9 11.42 -23.07 7.01
C ARG A 9 10.18 -22.26 6.66
N LEU A 10 9.00 -22.77 7.02
CA LEU A 10 7.75 -22.05 6.83
C LEU A 10 7.68 -20.92 7.86
N ALA A 11 7.89 -19.69 7.40
CA ALA A 11 7.70 -18.51 8.23
C ALA A 11 6.19 -18.28 8.48
N PRO A 12 5.78 -17.75 9.65
CA PRO A 12 4.36 -17.60 10.00
C PRO A 12 3.53 -16.83 8.96
N HIS A 13 4.12 -15.79 8.36
CA HIS A 13 3.44 -15.03 7.31
C HIS A 13 3.22 -15.86 6.04
N LEU A 14 4.15 -16.75 5.69
CA LEU A 14 3.98 -17.63 4.53
C LEU A 14 2.91 -18.70 4.77
N ASP A 15 2.75 -19.17 6.01
CA ASP A 15 1.67 -20.08 6.39
C ASP A 15 0.29 -19.40 6.23
N LEU A 16 0.14 -18.18 6.74
CA LEU A 16 -1.08 -17.38 6.53
C LEU A 16 -1.40 -17.23 5.04
N LEU A 17 -0.43 -16.76 4.24
CA LEU A 17 -0.63 -16.58 2.80
C LEU A 17 -0.92 -17.90 2.08
N SER A 18 -0.33 -19.01 2.53
CA SER A 18 -0.56 -20.33 1.94
C SER A 18 -1.99 -20.80 2.17
N ARG A 19 -2.56 -20.56 3.36
CA ARG A 19 -3.95 -20.93 3.68
C ARG A 19 -4.92 -20.13 2.83
N GLU A 20 -4.71 -18.82 2.74
CA GLU A 20 -5.56 -17.94 1.94
C GLU A 20 -5.48 -18.25 0.45
N ALA A 21 -4.27 -18.52 -0.06
CA ALA A 21 -4.08 -18.91 -1.44
C ALA A 21 -4.61 -20.32 -1.76
N ALA A 22 -4.70 -21.24 -0.79
CA ALA A 22 -5.24 -22.58 -1.02
C ALA A 22 -6.73 -22.54 -1.41
N HIS A 23 -7.49 -21.55 -0.93
CA HIS A 23 -8.90 -21.38 -1.24
C HIS A 23 -9.21 -21.20 -2.74
N VAL A 24 -8.23 -20.82 -3.58
CA VAL A 24 -8.42 -20.69 -5.03
C VAL A 24 -8.88 -21.98 -5.71
N ALA A 25 -8.64 -23.13 -5.07
CA ALA A 25 -9.08 -24.44 -5.57
C ALA A 25 -10.57 -24.73 -5.29
N ASP A 26 -11.14 -24.08 -4.28
CA ASP A 26 -12.48 -24.38 -3.76
C ASP A 26 -13.50 -23.28 -4.04
N ARG A 27 -13.05 -22.02 -4.07
CA ARG A 27 -13.93 -20.85 -4.25
C ARG A 27 -13.20 -19.68 -4.95
N PRO A 28 -13.94 -18.72 -5.54
CA PRO A 28 -13.35 -17.50 -6.06
C PRO A 28 -12.67 -16.71 -4.94
N VAL A 29 -11.41 -16.31 -5.16
CA VAL A 29 -10.63 -15.48 -4.24
C VAL A 29 -10.35 -14.13 -4.90
N ARG A 30 -10.42 -13.06 -4.12
CA ARG A 30 -9.96 -11.71 -4.48
C ARG A 30 -8.99 -11.28 -3.40
N LEU A 31 -7.72 -11.63 -3.57
CA LEU A 31 -6.70 -11.46 -2.55
C LEU A 31 -5.71 -10.37 -2.97
N ILE A 32 -5.52 -9.38 -2.12
CA ILE A 32 -4.41 -8.43 -2.21
C ILE A 32 -3.43 -8.76 -1.09
N VAL A 33 -2.15 -8.89 -1.43
CA VAL A 33 -1.09 -9.12 -0.47
C VAL A 33 -0.02 -8.03 -0.59
N SER A 34 0.15 -7.27 0.48
CA SER A 34 1.20 -6.26 0.61
C SER A 34 2.17 -6.67 1.72
N LEU A 35 3.43 -6.93 1.36
CA LEU A 35 4.47 -7.30 2.31
C LEU A 35 5.86 -6.91 1.81
N PRO A 36 6.90 -6.89 2.66
CA PRO A 36 8.18 -6.34 2.30
C PRO A 36 8.88 -7.15 1.21
N VAL A 37 9.81 -6.48 0.52
CA VAL A 37 10.72 -7.14 -0.42
C VAL A 37 11.47 -8.30 0.27
N ARG A 38 11.79 -9.36 -0.49
CA ARG A 38 12.58 -10.52 -0.02
C ARG A 38 11.97 -11.34 1.13
N HIS A 39 10.66 -11.24 1.36
CA HIS A 39 9.95 -12.04 2.38
C HIS A 39 9.25 -13.29 1.82
N GLY A 40 9.65 -13.78 0.64
CA GLY A 40 9.20 -15.08 0.11
C GLY A 40 7.83 -15.09 -0.57
N LYS A 41 7.15 -13.94 -0.64
CA LYS A 41 5.80 -13.79 -1.22
C LYS A 41 5.64 -14.33 -2.63
N SER A 42 6.46 -13.88 -3.58
CA SER A 42 6.39 -14.30 -4.98
C SER A 42 6.70 -15.78 -5.13
N LEU A 43 7.63 -16.33 -4.35
CA LEU A 43 7.90 -17.77 -4.41
C LEU A 43 6.67 -18.59 -3.99
N LEU A 44 5.96 -18.17 -2.95
CA LEU A 44 4.74 -18.84 -2.52
C LEU A 44 3.61 -18.66 -3.55
N LEU A 45 3.27 -17.41 -3.87
CA LEU A 45 2.06 -17.08 -4.64
C LEU A 45 2.23 -17.26 -6.15
N SER A 46 3.42 -17.02 -6.71
CA SER A 46 3.68 -17.07 -8.15
C SER A 46 4.16 -18.45 -8.63
N VAL A 47 4.55 -19.35 -7.72
CA VAL A 47 5.06 -20.69 -8.05
C VAL A 47 4.23 -21.79 -7.39
N TRP A 48 4.12 -21.77 -6.06
CA TRP A 48 3.45 -22.87 -5.35
C TRP A 48 1.94 -22.83 -5.49
N THR A 49 1.30 -21.65 -5.52
CA THR A 49 -0.14 -21.56 -5.74
C THR A 49 -0.57 -22.11 -7.11
N PRO A 50 0.07 -21.77 -8.25
CA PRO A 50 -0.21 -22.43 -9.53
C PRO A 50 -0.01 -23.95 -9.50
N ILE A 51 1.05 -24.45 -8.86
CA ILE A 51 1.30 -25.90 -8.72
C ILE A 51 0.16 -26.56 -7.94
N TRP A 52 -0.23 -25.97 -6.81
CA TRP A 52 -1.33 -26.46 -5.99
C TRP A 52 -2.63 -26.55 -6.78
N LEU A 53 -3.01 -25.47 -7.46
CA LEU A 53 -4.22 -25.43 -8.27
C LEU A 53 -4.20 -26.52 -9.35
N LEU A 54 -3.12 -26.60 -10.14
CA LEU A 54 -3.02 -27.53 -11.26
C LEU A 54 -2.85 -28.99 -10.81
N SER A 55 -2.28 -29.24 -9.63
CA SER A 55 -2.17 -30.59 -9.05
C SER A 55 -3.55 -31.16 -8.68
N ASN A 56 -4.47 -30.31 -8.22
CA ASN A 56 -5.84 -30.70 -7.92
C ASN A 56 -6.75 -30.64 -9.15
N TRP A 57 -6.50 -29.69 -10.06
CA TRP A 57 -7.33 -29.39 -11.21
C TRP A 57 -6.49 -29.10 -12.47
N PRO A 58 -5.95 -30.15 -13.13
CA PRO A 58 -5.00 -29.96 -14.23
C PRO A 58 -5.59 -29.25 -15.46
N GLY A 59 -6.91 -29.23 -15.62
CA GLY A 59 -7.61 -28.49 -16.68
C GLY A 59 -7.77 -26.97 -16.45
N LYS A 60 -7.40 -26.46 -15.26
CA LYS A 60 -7.51 -25.02 -14.93
C LYS A 60 -6.41 -24.20 -15.60
N ARG A 61 -6.69 -22.92 -15.85
CA ARG A 61 -5.75 -22.00 -16.50
C ARG A 61 -5.28 -20.91 -15.56
N VAL A 62 -3.96 -20.73 -15.50
CA VAL A 62 -3.30 -19.68 -14.72
C VAL A 62 -2.72 -18.63 -15.66
N ILE A 63 -3.05 -17.36 -15.43
CA ILE A 63 -2.33 -16.23 -16.03
C ILE A 63 -1.52 -15.55 -14.92
N LEU A 64 -0.23 -15.34 -15.16
CA LEU A 64 0.64 -14.58 -14.27
C LEU A 64 1.23 -13.37 -14.98
N ALA A 65 1.03 -12.19 -14.41
CA ALA A 65 1.60 -10.95 -14.89
C ALA A 65 2.58 -10.36 -13.89
N SER A 66 3.66 -9.77 -14.38
CA SER A 66 4.59 -8.96 -13.58
C SER A 66 5.03 -7.73 -14.36
N TYR A 67 5.78 -6.81 -13.75
CA TYR A 67 6.21 -5.55 -14.40
C TYR A 67 6.86 -5.75 -15.78
N GLU A 68 7.51 -6.90 -16.04
CA GLU A 68 8.12 -7.24 -17.32
C GLU A 68 7.87 -8.70 -17.70
N ALA A 69 7.68 -8.96 -18.99
CA ALA A 69 7.40 -10.30 -19.51
C ALA A 69 8.53 -11.31 -19.24
N SER A 70 9.79 -10.89 -19.32
CA SER A 70 10.95 -11.76 -19.06
C SER A 70 11.01 -12.20 -17.59
N PHE A 71 10.70 -11.28 -16.66
CA PHE A 71 10.62 -11.56 -15.23
C PHE A 71 9.44 -12.49 -14.92
N ALA A 72 8.27 -12.24 -15.50
CA ALA A 72 7.11 -13.12 -15.38
C ALA A 72 7.40 -14.55 -15.90
N ALA A 73 8.05 -14.68 -17.07
CA ALA A 73 8.45 -15.96 -17.64
C ALA A 73 9.42 -16.74 -16.75
N SER A 74 10.19 -16.07 -15.91
CA SER A 74 11.07 -16.73 -14.93
C SER A 74 10.27 -17.55 -13.90
N TRP A 75 9.09 -17.07 -13.50
CA TRP A 75 8.16 -17.80 -12.63
C TRP A 75 7.54 -18.98 -13.36
N GLY A 76 7.04 -18.76 -14.58
CA GLY A 76 6.49 -19.82 -15.43
C GLY A 76 7.48 -20.98 -15.64
N ARG A 77 8.74 -20.66 -15.94
CA ARG A 77 9.84 -21.63 -16.04
C ARG A 77 10.07 -22.38 -14.73
N LYS A 78 10.09 -21.68 -13.59
CA LYS A 78 10.33 -22.29 -12.28
C LYS A 78 9.22 -23.27 -11.91
N THR A 79 7.96 -22.88 -12.11
CA THR A 79 6.76 -23.72 -11.92
C THR A 79 6.83 -24.97 -12.78
N ARG A 80 7.10 -24.82 -14.09
CA ARG A 80 7.26 -25.93 -15.04
C ARG A 80 8.35 -26.91 -14.62
N ASN A 81 9.52 -26.39 -14.25
CA ASN A 81 10.66 -27.23 -13.87
C ASN A 81 10.40 -28.02 -12.58
N ILE A 82 9.68 -27.45 -11.60
CA ILE A 82 9.28 -28.17 -10.39
C ILE A 82 8.32 -29.30 -10.74
N VAL A 83 7.32 -29.05 -11.59
CA VAL A 83 6.38 -30.10 -12.05
C VAL A 83 7.13 -31.24 -12.72
N LEU A 84 8.04 -30.94 -13.66
CA LEU A 84 8.84 -31.95 -14.36
C LEU A 84 9.75 -32.75 -13.42
N ALA A 85 10.37 -32.10 -12.45
CA ALA A 85 11.25 -32.75 -11.49
C ALA A 85 10.51 -33.61 -10.45
N ASN A 86 9.19 -33.44 -10.31
CA ASN A 86 8.39 -34.11 -9.28
C ASN A 86 7.13 -34.76 -9.88
N PRO A 87 7.27 -35.93 -10.55
CA PRO A 87 6.14 -36.64 -11.15
C PRO A 87 4.99 -36.96 -10.16
N GLY A 88 5.29 -37.05 -8.86
CA GLY A 88 4.31 -37.26 -7.80
C GLY A 88 3.32 -36.12 -7.57
N ILE A 89 3.54 -34.94 -8.18
CA ILE A 89 2.61 -33.79 -8.13
C ILE A 89 1.34 -34.06 -8.97
N GLY A 90 1.37 -35.03 -9.89
CA GLY A 90 0.19 -35.42 -10.68
C GLY A 90 -0.13 -34.51 -11.87
N VAL A 91 0.67 -33.46 -12.12
CA VAL A 91 0.52 -32.59 -13.29
C VAL A 91 1.33 -33.15 -14.46
N ARG A 92 0.66 -33.46 -15.57
CA ARG A 92 1.30 -33.92 -16.81
C ARG A 92 1.34 -32.79 -17.83
N LEU A 93 2.53 -32.45 -18.31
CA LEU A 93 2.71 -31.40 -19.31
C LEU A 93 2.47 -31.94 -20.73
N ALA A 94 1.83 -31.13 -21.56
CA ALA A 94 1.71 -31.39 -22.99
C ALA A 94 3.09 -31.27 -23.68
N GLN A 95 3.35 -32.11 -24.68
CA GLN A 95 4.65 -32.15 -25.38
C GLN A 95 4.81 -31.02 -26.41
N ASP A 96 3.69 -30.50 -26.92
CA ASP A 96 3.60 -29.50 -27.99
C ASP A 96 3.54 -28.04 -27.49
N SER A 97 3.34 -27.82 -26.19
CA SER A 97 3.29 -26.49 -25.57
C SER A 97 4.10 -26.46 -24.27
N ALA A 98 5.38 -26.11 -24.38
CA ALA A 98 6.37 -26.27 -23.30
C ALA A 98 7.41 -25.14 -23.19
N SER A 99 7.08 -23.93 -23.63
CA SER A 99 7.97 -22.77 -23.52
C SER A 99 8.07 -22.24 -22.08
N GLN A 100 9.00 -21.32 -21.82
CA GLN A 100 9.15 -20.69 -20.49
C GLN A 100 7.97 -19.78 -20.13
N SER A 101 7.37 -19.14 -21.13
CA SER A 101 6.27 -18.18 -20.95
C SER A 101 4.89 -18.82 -21.08
N ILE A 102 4.79 -19.93 -21.80
CA ILE A 102 3.54 -20.64 -22.07
C ILE A 102 3.81 -22.14 -22.04
N TRP A 103 3.11 -22.85 -21.16
CA TRP A 103 3.07 -24.31 -21.16
C TRP A 103 1.70 -24.82 -20.75
N GLU A 104 1.35 -26.00 -21.25
CA GLU A 104 0.03 -26.60 -21.08
C GLU A 104 0.12 -27.94 -20.38
N THR A 105 -0.98 -28.33 -19.75
CA THR A 105 -1.18 -29.69 -19.25
C THR A 105 -1.82 -30.55 -20.33
N THR A 106 -1.75 -31.88 -20.19
CA THR A 106 -2.48 -32.81 -21.08
C THR A 106 -4.00 -32.68 -20.97
N GLU A 107 -4.50 -31.92 -20.00
CA GLU A 107 -5.93 -31.67 -19.76
C GLU A 107 -6.35 -30.26 -20.22
N SER A 108 -5.57 -29.63 -21.11
CA SER A 108 -5.84 -28.30 -21.70
C SER A 108 -5.78 -27.11 -20.72
N GLY A 109 -5.37 -27.34 -19.48
CA GLY A 109 -5.00 -26.31 -18.52
C GLY A 109 -3.57 -25.81 -18.71
N GLY A 110 -3.00 -25.21 -17.68
CA GLY A 110 -1.60 -24.78 -17.66
C GLY A 110 -1.39 -23.33 -17.26
N MET A 111 -0.27 -22.75 -17.69
CA MET A 111 0.16 -21.42 -17.25
C MET A 111 0.66 -20.57 -18.41
N VAL A 112 0.21 -19.32 -18.44
CA VAL A 112 0.68 -18.26 -19.34
C VAL A 112 1.25 -17.13 -18.50
N THR A 113 2.41 -16.61 -18.88
CA THR A 113 3.03 -15.44 -18.24
C THR A 113 3.08 -14.25 -19.19
N ALA A 114 2.84 -13.05 -18.68
CA ALA A 114 2.90 -11.82 -19.47
C ALA A 114 3.54 -10.66 -18.68
N GLY A 115 3.99 -9.63 -19.40
CA GLY A 115 4.34 -8.34 -18.80
C GLY A 115 3.12 -7.46 -18.66
N VAL A 116 3.07 -6.64 -17.61
CA VAL A 116 2.07 -5.58 -17.46
C VAL A 116 2.18 -4.60 -18.63
N GLY A 117 1.05 -4.21 -19.21
CA GLY A 117 0.97 -3.43 -20.45
C GLY A 117 1.12 -4.25 -21.73
N GLY A 118 1.53 -5.53 -21.63
CA GLY A 118 1.61 -6.44 -22.76
C GLY A 118 0.30 -7.18 -23.04
N PRO A 119 0.15 -7.78 -24.24
CA PRO A 119 -1.01 -8.58 -24.57
C PRO A 119 -1.03 -9.88 -23.74
N ILE A 120 -2.23 -10.27 -23.30
CA ILE A 120 -2.51 -11.59 -22.74
C ILE A 120 -3.25 -12.39 -23.82
N THR A 121 -2.83 -13.63 -24.05
CA THR A 121 -3.40 -14.52 -25.08
C THR A 121 -4.92 -14.69 -24.93
N GLY A 122 -5.61 -15.08 -26.00
CA GLY A 122 -7.08 -15.15 -26.05
C GLY A 122 -7.75 -16.19 -25.15
N ARG A 123 -6.99 -16.92 -24.34
CA ARG A 123 -7.49 -17.97 -23.44
C ARG A 123 -7.79 -17.35 -22.07
N GLY A 124 -8.92 -17.70 -21.47
CA GLY A 124 -9.30 -17.19 -20.16
C GLY A 124 -8.42 -17.72 -19.02
N ALA A 125 -8.56 -17.11 -17.85
CA ALA A 125 -7.91 -17.50 -16.61
C ALA A 125 -8.94 -17.91 -15.56
N ASP A 126 -8.73 -19.07 -14.96
CA ASP A 126 -9.36 -19.46 -13.69
C ASP A 126 -8.63 -18.83 -12.50
N LEU A 127 -7.34 -18.53 -12.64
CA LEU A 127 -6.52 -17.83 -11.66
C LEU A 127 -5.65 -16.78 -12.35
N LEU A 128 -5.84 -15.51 -12.00
CA LEU A 128 -4.97 -14.40 -12.39
C LEU A 128 -4.08 -14.00 -11.21
N ILE A 129 -2.77 -14.04 -11.40
CA ILE A 129 -1.78 -13.55 -10.44
C ILE A 129 -1.09 -12.32 -11.02
N ILE A 130 -1.07 -11.22 -10.27
CA ILE A 130 -0.32 -10.00 -10.60
C ILE A 130 0.76 -9.83 -9.54
N ASP A 131 2.02 -10.07 -9.90
CA ASP A 131 3.17 -10.08 -8.99
C ASP A 131 4.11 -8.91 -9.28
N ASP A 132 4.19 -7.96 -8.34
CA ASP A 132 4.99 -6.73 -8.43
C ASP A 132 4.85 -6.05 -9.81
N PRO A 133 3.70 -5.40 -10.11
CA PRO A 133 3.42 -4.81 -11.43
C PRO A 133 4.23 -3.53 -11.72
N VAL A 134 5.03 -3.06 -10.76
CA VAL A 134 5.84 -1.84 -10.86
C VAL A 134 7.31 -2.22 -10.75
N ARG A 135 8.10 -1.83 -11.76
CA ARG A 135 9.51 -2.24 -11.91
C ARG A 135 10.45 -1.56 -10.91
N ASN A 136 10.30 -0.26 -10.74
CA ASN A 136 11.22 0.57 -9.97
C ASN A 136 10.55 1.88 -9.52
N ARG A 137 11.30 2.71 -8.79
CA ARG A 137 10.82 3.99 -8.28
C ARG A 137 10.44 4.98 -9.39
N GLN A 138 11.19 5.04 -10.49
CA GLN A 138 10.89 5.94 -11.61
C GLN A 138 9.51 5.63 -12.24
N ASP A 139 9.21 4.34 -12.43
CA ASP A 139 7.91 3.88 -12.91
C ASP A 139 6.81 4.14 -11.88
N ALA A 140 7.10 3.91 -10.60
CA ALA A 140 6.16 4.21 -9.51
C ALA A 140 5.83 5.71 -9.42
N ASP A 141 6.81 6.57 -9.67
CA ASP A 141 6.70 8.03 -9.59
C ASP A 141 6.05 8.64 -10.83
N SER A 142 5.94 7.90 -11.93
CA SER A 142 5.32 8.35 -13.16
C SER A 142 3.79 8.16 -13.13
N PRO A 143 2.98 9.24 -13.13
CA PRO A 143 1.53 9.12 -13.21
C PRO A 143 1.07 8.44 -14.50
N VAL A 144 1.82 8.64 -15.60
CA VAL A 144 1.55 8.00 -16.91
C VAL A 144 1.71 6.48 -16.80
N VAL A 145 2.77 6.01 -16.15
CA VAL A 145 2.98 4.56 -15.97
C VAL A 145 1.93 3.98 -15.03
N ARG A 146 1.61 4.63 -13.90
CA ARG A 146 0.53 4.18 -12.99
C ARG A 146 -0.82 4.09 -13.72
N GLN A 147 -1.13 5.09 -14.54
CA GLN A 147 -2.34 5.11 -15.36
C GLN A 147 -2.34 3.97 -16.38
N GLY A 148 -1.23 3.73 -17.07
CA GLY A 148 -1.10 2.61 -18.01
C GLY A 148 -1.28 1.23 -17.35
N ILE A 149 -0.75 1.04 -16.13
CA ILE A 149 -0.96 -0.20 -15.35
C ILE A 149 -2.45 -0.38 -15.02
N TRP A 150 -3.13 0.70 -14.65
CA TRP A 150 -4.55 0.68 -14.35
C TRP A 150 -5.41 0.38 -15.58
N GLU A 151 -5.14 1.03 -16.71
CA GLU A 151 -5.84 0.79 -17.99
C GLU A 151 -5.61 -0.64 -18.48
N TRP A 152 -4.39 -1.17 -18.33
CA TRP A 152 -4.10 -2.57 -18.62
C TRP A 152 -4.89 -3.52 -17.73
N TRP A 153 -5.03 -3.22 -16.43
CA TRP A 153 -5.88 -4.00 -15.53
C TRP A 153 -7.33 -4.03 -16.01
N GLU A 154 -7.92 -2.86 -16.31
CA GLU A 154 -9.33 -2.74 -16.70
C GLU A 154 -9.64 -3.38 -18.05
N SER A 155 -8.79 -3.14 -19.05
CA SER A 155 -9.08 -3.50 -20.45
C SER A 155 -8.53 -4.88 -20.85
N VAL A 156 -7.43 -5.32 -20.26
CA VAL A 156 -6.72 -6.55 -20.66
C VAL A 156 -6.79 -7.62 -19.58
N ALA A 157 -6.35 -7.33 -18.35
CA ALA A 157 -6.22 -8.38 -17.34
C ALA A 157 -7.58 -8.86 -16.84
N ARG A 158 -8.47 -7.92 -16.48
CA ARG A 158 -9.81 -8.22 -15.96
C ARG A 158 -10.70 -8.92 -16.99
N THR A 159 -10.56 -8.60 -18.28
CA THR A 159 -11.37 -9.17 -19.36
C THR A 159 -11.01 -10.63 -19.69
N ARG A 160 -9.90 -11.15 -19.15
CA ARG A 160 -9.49 -12.55 -19.27
C ARG A 160 -10.03 -13.45 -18.17
N LEU A 161 -10.68 -12.91 -17.15
CA LEU A 161 -11.21 -13.70 -16.05
C LEU A 161 -12.41 -14.53 -16.52
N GLU A 162 -12.31 -15.85 -16.36
CA GLU A 162 -13.45 -16.75 -16.51
C GLU A 162 -14.49 -16.48 -15.41
N PRO A 163 -15.76 -16.92 -15.59
CA PRO A 163 -16.72 -16.93 -14.50
C PRO A 163 -16.13 -17.63 -13.27
N ASN A 164 -16.27 -17.04 -12.09
CA ASN A 164 -15.72 -17.55 -10.83
C ASN A 164 -14.18 -17.61 -10.74
N ALA A 165 -13.45 -16.97 -11.67
CA ALA A 165 -11.99 -16.91 -11.58
C ALA A 165 -11.52 -16.23 -10.30
N SER A 166 -10.38 -16.68 -9.77
CA SER A 166 -9.67 -16.07 -8.65
C SER A 166 -8.65 -15.03 -9.12
N VAL A 167 -8.41 -14.01 -8.31
CA VAL A 167 -7.38 -12.99 -8.55
C VAL A 167 -6.53 -12.81 -7.30
N ILE A 168 -5.22 -12.87 -7.48
CA ILE A 168 -4.23 -12.56 -6.44
C ILE A 168 -3.35 -11.42 -6.94
N VAL A 169 -3.38 -10.29 -6.26
CA VAL A 169 -2.44 -9.19 -6.48
C VAL A 169 -1.44 -9.21 -5.33
N VAL A 170 -0.16 -9.37 -5.64
CA VAL A 170 0.90 -9.43 -4.65
C VAL A 170 1.97 -8.42 -5.01
N MET A 171 2.31 -7.52 -4.10
CA MET A 171 3.40 -6.57 -4.33
C MET A 171 3.99 -5.99 -3.05
N SER A 172 5.16 -5.35 -3.18
CA SER A 172 5.63 -4.35 -2.22
C SER A 172 5.08 -2.98 -2.62
N ARG A 173 4.45 -2.25 -1.71
CA ARG A 173 3.80 -0.97 -2.05
C ARG A 173 4.82 0.12 -2.40
N TRP A 174 4.54 0.90 -3.45
CA TRP A 174 5.41 1.99 -3.89
C TRP A 174 4.77 3.37 -3.70
N ASP A 175 3.49 3.48 -4.02
CA ASP A 175 2.73 4.74 -4.02
C ASP A 175 1.28 4.50 -3.57
N SER A 176 0.64 5.51 -2.98
CA SER A 176 -0.77 5.40 -2.56
C SER A 176 -1.75 5.22 -3.73
N ASP A 177 -1.36 5.61 -4.94
CA ASP A 177 -2.11 5.49 -6.19
C ASP A 177 -1.61 4.35 -7.11
N ASP A 178 -0.83 3.42 -6.57
CA ASP A 178 -0.50 2.17 -7.28
C ASP A 178 -1.74 1.28 -7.51
N LEU A 179 -1.58 0.19 -8.26
CA LEU A 179 -2.68 -0.73 -8.60
C LEU A 179 -3.45 -1.17 -7.35
N VAL A 180 -2.76 -1.50 -6.26
CA VAL A 180 -3.39 -1.89 -4.99
C VAL A 180 -4.20 -0.75 -4.41
N GLY A 181 -3.63 0.45 -4.34
CA GLY A 181 -4.33 1.64 -3.86
C GLY A 181 -5.61 1.92 -4.64
N ARG A 182 -5.59 1.77 -5.96
CA ARG A 182 -6.78 1.95 -6.81
C ARG A 182 -7.81 0.85 -6.61
N LEU A 183 -7.40 -0.41 -6.52
CA LEU A 183 -8.30 -1.54 -6.27
C LEU A 183 -9.04 -1.41 -4.95
N LEU A 184 -8.37 -0.98 -3.89
CA LEU A 184 -8.96 -0.80 -2.56
C LEU A 184 -9.92 0.39 -2.44
N ARG A 185 -9.88 1.33 -3.40
CA ARG A 185 -10.83 2.46 -3.46
C ARG A 185 -12.10 2.16 -4.24
N GLN A 186 -12.17 1.00 -4.90
CA GLN A 186 -13.35 0.63 -5.67
C GLN A 186 -14.52 0.30 -4.71
N PRO A 187 -15.75 0.72 -5.03
CA PRO A 187 -16.90 0.60 -4.13
C PRO A 187 -17.38 -0.85 -3.91
N ASP A 188 -17.02 -1.76 -4.81
CA ASP A 188 -17.49 -3.15 -4.81
C ASP A 188 -16.67 -4.05 -3.87
N ASP A 189 -16.23 -3.57 -2.70
CA ASP A 189 -15.22 -4.10 -1.76
C ASP A 189 -15.13 -5.64 -1.57
N ILE A 190 -14.75 -6.35 -2.64
CA ILE A 190 -14.64 -7.82 -2.72
C ILE A 190 -13.26 -8.30 -2.28
N TRP A 191 -12.32 -7.39 -2.02
CA TRP A 191 -10.92 -7.72 -1.83
C TRP A 191 -10.61 -8.03 -0.36
N THR A 192 -10.09 -9.23 -0.11
CA THR A 192 -9.37 -9.51 1.13
C THR A 192 -7.97 -8.92 1.03
N HIS A 193 -7.66 -7.92 1.85
CA HIS A 193 -6.33 -7.29 1.88
C HIS A 193 -5.50 -7.75 3.07
N ILE A 194 -4.40 -8.45 2.79
CA ILE A 194 -3.41 -8.84 3.79
C ILE A 194 -2.22 -7.89 3.70
N ARG A 195 -2.16 -6.95 4.66
CA ARG A 195 -1.03 -6.02 4.85
C ARG A 195 -0.15 -6.52 5.99
N LEU A 196 1.12 -6.80 5.68
CA LEU A 196 2.11 -7.24 6.67
C LEU A 196 3.33 -6.31 6.64
N PRO A 197 3.47 -5.38 7.61
CA PRO A 197 4.65 -4.53 7.68
C PRO A 197 5.88 -5.29 8.17
N ALA A 198 7.08 -4.85 7.78
CA ALA A 198 8.35 -5.44 8.22
C ALA A 198 8.50 -5.41 9.74
N VAL A 199 8.08 -4.31 10.36
CA VAL A 199 7.94 -4.13 11.80
C VAL A 199 6.45 -3.98 12.13
N ALA A 200 5.94 -4.84 13.01
CA ALA A 200 4.53 -4.90 13.37
C ALA A 200 4.01 -3.55 13.92
N GLU A 201 2.81 -3.20 13.49
CA GLU A 201 2.03 -2.02 13.95
C GLU A 201 0.75 -2.51 14.63
N SER A 202 -0.06 -1.60 15.16
CA SER A 202 -1.38 -1.97 15.68
C SER A 202 -2.25 -2.61 14.60
N GLY A 203 -3.01 -3.64 14.95
CA GLY A 203 -3.88 -4.36 14.01
C GLY A 203 -3.14 -5.27 13.04
N ASP A 204 -1.93 -5.72 13.36
CA ASP A 204 -1.15 -6.62 12.53
C ASP A 204 -1.91 -7.92 12.20
N ALA A 205 -1.96 -8.30 10.92
CA ALA A 205 -2.73 -9.46 10.45
C ALA A 205 -2.24 -10.82 11.00
N LEU A 206 -1.04 -10.90 11.58
CA LEU A 206 -0.54 -12.09 12.27
C LEU A 206 -0.67 -12.00 13.79
N GLY A 207 -1.25 -10.93 14.34
CA GLY A 207 -1.35 -10.70 15.77
C GLY A 207 0.01 -10.49 16.45
N ARG A 208 1.01 -10.03 15.71
CA ARG A 208 2.35 -9.77 16.26
C ARG A 208 2.31 -8.60 17.25
N PRO A 209 3.08 -8.63 18.36
CA PRO A 209 3.26 -7.47 19.23
C PRO A 209 3.83 -6.29 18.43
N VAL A 210 3.34 -5.08 18.71
CA VAL A 210 3.84 -3.85 18.09
C VAL A 210 5.36 -3.77 18.25
N GLY A 211 6.07 -3.48 17.16
CA GLY A 211 7.52 -3.44 17.13
C GLY A 211 8.22 -4.77 16.82
N ALA A 212 7.49 -5.89 16.72
CA ALA A 212 8.09 -7.19 16.36
C ALA A 212 8.42 -7.30 14.86
N ALA A 213 9.54 -7.96 14.52
CA ALA A 213 9.92 -8.21 13.13
C ALA A 213 9.02 -9.27 12.47
N LEU A 214 8.78 -9.13 11.16
CA LEU A 214 7.96 -10.07 10.37
C LEU A 214 8.62 -11.43 10.22
N TRP A 215 9.94 -11.42 10.04
CA TRP A 215 10.73 -12.64 9.88
C TRP A 215 12.02 -12.54 10.70
N PRO A 216 11.95 -12.64 12.04
CA PRO A 216 13.09 -12.39 12.93
C PRO A 216 14.33 -13.23 12.61
N GLU A 217 14.15 -14.47 12.16
CA GLU A 217 15.25 -15.39 11.83
C GLU A 217 16.07 -14.94 10.61
N ARG A 218 15.46 -14.16 9.71
CA ARG A 218 16.11 -13.66 8.48
C ARG A 218 16.41 -12.16 8.54
N TYR A 219 15.50 -11.41 9.14
CA TYR A 219 15.52 -9.95 9.26
C TYR A 219 15.23 -9.55 10.72
N PRO A 220 16.20 -9.74 11.62
CA PRO A 220 16.05 -9.31 13.01
C PRO A 220 15.95 -7.79 13.10
N LEU A 221 15.35 -7.27 14.18
CA LEU A 221 15.07 -5.83 14.35
C LEU A 221 16.30 -4.93 14.14
N PRO A 222 17.51 -5.23 14.66
CA PRO A 222 18.68 -4.38 14.40
C PRO A 222 19.01 -4.24 12.90
N ARG A 223 18.81 -5.31 12.11
CA ARG A 223 19.00 -5.28 10.66
C ARG A 223 17.92 -4.45 9.98
N LEU A 224 16.66 -4.61 10.40
CA LEU A 224 15.54 -3.79 9.88
C LEU A 224 15.76 -2.30 10.14
N ARG A 225 16.25 -1.93 11.34
CA ARG A 225 16.61 -0.54 11.67
C ARG A 225 17.80 -0.01 10.87
N ALA A 226 18.77 -0.86 10.52
CA ALA A 226 19.83 -0.47 9.60
C ALA A 226 19.28 -0.20 8.21
N THR A 227 18.44 -1.12 7.68
CA THR A 227 17.79 -0.96 6.39
C THR A 227 16.90 0.30 6.32
N GLU A 228 16.14 0.60 7.38
CA GLU A 228 15.34 1.84 7.49
C GLU A 228 16.18 3.11 7.28
N ARG A 229 17.39 3.16 7.86
CA ARG A 229 18.33 4.28 7.68
C ARG A 229 18.95 4.31 6.28
N GLU A 230 19.23 3.15 5.70
CA GLU A 230 19.89 3.02 4.38
C GLU A 230 18.95 3.42 3.23
N VAL A 231 17.70 2.99 3.26
CA VAL A 231 16.75 3.21 2.15
C VAL A 231 16.03 4.55 2.23
N GLY A 232 16.03 5.18 3.40
CA GLY A 232 15.32 6.42 3.67
C GLY A 232 13.83 6.23 3.97
N PRO A 233 13.18 7.27 4.53
CA PRO A 233 11.84 7.18 5.12
C PRO A 233 10.74 6.81 4.11
N ASP A 234 10.79 7.37 2.89
CA ASP A 234 9.75 7.10 1.88
C ASP A 234 9.79 5.66 1.37
N ALA A 235 10.99 5.17 1.05
CA ALA A 235 11.17 3.78 0.62
C ALA A 235 10.86 2.81 1.76
N TRP A 236 11.20 3.16 3.00
CA TRP A 236 10.84 2.37 4.18
C TRP A 236 9.33 2.29 4.38
N ALA A 237 8.63 3.42 4.34
CA ALA A 237 7.18 3.51 4.52
C ALA A 237 6.43 2.66 3.48
N GLY A 238 6.78 2.79 2.20
CA GLY A 238 6.20 1.98 1.12
C GLY A 238 6.65 0.53 1.14
N LEU A 239 7.93 0.28 0.86
CA LEU A 239 8.44 -1.07 0.53
C LEU A 239 8.55 -1.99 1.73
N TYR A 240 8.62 -1.46 2.95
CA TYR A 240 8.79 -2.25 4.17
C TYR A 240 7.57 -2.17 5.07
N GLN A 241 7.09 -0.98 5.40
CA GLN A 241 5.88 -0.83 6.21
C GLN A 241 4.58 -0.96 5.41
N GLN A 242 4.60 -1.04 4.08
CA GLN A 242 3.39 -1.19 3.25
C GLN A 242 2.38 -0.04 3.42
N ARG A 243 2.87 1.17 3.71
CA ARG A 243 2.12 2.41 3.85
C ARG A 243 2.82 3.50 3.03
N PRO A 244 2.71 3.45 1.69
CA PRO A 244 3.37 4.44 0.85
C PRO A 244 2.75 5.83 1.07
N ASN A 245 3.59 6.86 1.10
CA ASN A 245 3.15 8.24 1.16
C ASN A 245 2.50 8.64 -0.18
N PRO A 246 1.45 9.47 -0.19
CA PRO A 246 0.95 10.07 -1.42
C PRO A 246 2.03 10.97 -2.04
N GLN A 247 2.46 10.66 -3.27
CA GLN A 247 3.38 11.52 -4.01
C GLN A 247 2.90 12.98 -4.06
N GLY A 248 3.83 13.92 -3.83
CA GLY A 248 3.56 15.36 -3.90
C GLY A 248 2.91 15.97 -2.66
N ARG A 249 2.62 15.18 -1.63
CA ARG A 249 2.25 15.71 -0.30
C ARG A 249 3.31 15.24 0.68
N GLY A 250 4.27 16.10 0.97
CA GLY A 250 5.16 15.95 2.12
C GLY A 250 4.35 16.03 3.41
N LEU A 251 3.57 14.98 3.66
CA LEU A 251 2.72 14.88 4.83
C LEU A 251 3.63 14.47 5.98
N PHE A 252 3.91 15.45 6.83
CA PHE A 252 4.61 15.23 8.09
C PHE A 252 3.77 14.41 9.09
N PHE A 253 2.48 14.20 8.79
CA PHE A 253 1.50 13.59 9.69
C PHE A 253 0.89 12.33 9.10
N ASP A 254 0.56 11.38 9.98
CA ASP A 254 -0.16 10.15 9.63
C ASP A 254 -1.59 10.47 9.19
N VAL A 255 -1.92 10.17 7.93
CA VAL A 255 -3.22 10.49 7.31
C VAL A 255 -4.38 9.85 8.07
N ASP A 256 -4.23 8.60 8.49
CA ASP A 256 -5.30 7.90 9.23
C ASP A 256 -5.52 8.53 10.61
N ALA A 257 -4.46 9.06 11.23
CA ALA A 257 -4.58 9.80 12.49
C ALA A 257 -5.30 11.14 12.28
N VAL A 258 -4.97 11.86 11.19
CA VAL A 258 -5.63 13.12 10.82
C VAL A 258 -7.12 12.89 10.54
N GLU A 259 -7.48 11.87 9.76
CA GLU A 259 -8.89 11.57 9.44
C GLU A 259 -9.68 11.12 10.68
N ARG A 260 -9.07 10.37 11.63
CA ARG A 260 -9.71 10.06 12.92
C ARG A 260 -10.01 11.33 13.72
N CYS A 261 -9.10 12.30 13.75
CA CYS A 261 -9.28 13.54 14.48
C CYS A 261 -10.27 14.51 13.79
N ARG A 262 -10.54 14.30 12.49
CA ARG A 262 -11.40 15.17 11.69
C ARG A 262 -12.86 15.20 12.18
N GLY A 263 -13.33 14.08 12.74
CA GLY A 263 -14.67 13.97 13.33
C GLY A 263 -14.86 14.75 14.64
N ASP A 264 -13.76 15.11 15.31
CA ASP A 264 -13.75 15.78 16.61
C ASP A 264 -13.53 17.31 16.49
N ILE A 265 -13.48 17.85 15.27
CA ILE A 265 -13.26 19.28 15.06
C ILE A 265 -14.51 20.05 15.49
N ALA A 266 -14.42 20.72 16.64
CA ALA A 266 -15.47 21.58 17.15
C ALA A 266 -15.72 22.78 16.22
N VAL A 267 -16.98 23.20 16.12
CA VAL A 267 -17.34 24.49 15.49
C VAL A 267 -16.78 25.61 16.37
N PRO A 268 -16.19 26.68 15.79
CA PRO A 268 -15.76 27.84 16.57
C PRO A 268 -16.91 28.37 17.42
N VAL A 269 -16.66 28.61 18.72
CA VAL A 269 -17.61 29.25 19.63
C VAL A 269 -17.82 30.72 19.29
N GLU A 270 -16.87 31.31 18.57
CA GLU A 270 -16.97 32.68 18.08
C GLU A 270 -16.21 32.81 16.76
N SER A 271 -16.80 33.55 15.82
CA SER A 271 -16.17 33.93 14.57
C SER A 271 -16.34 35.43 14.35
N ARG A 272 -15.25 36.12 14.02
CA ARG A 272 -15.24 37.58 13.84
C ARG A 272 -14.70 37.94 12.47
N LEU A 273 -14.96 39.19 12.05
CA LEU A 273 -14.41 39.76 10.82
C LEU A 273 -14.68 38.90 9.58
N GLY A 274 -15.93 38.42 9.44
CA GLY A 274 -16.35 37.62 8.29
C GLY A 274 -15.67 36.25 8.17
N GLY A 275 -15.20 35.68 9.28
CA GLY A 275 -14.52 34.38 9.30
C GLY A 275 -13.01 34.47 9.40
N LEU A 276 -12.45 35.68 9.35
CA LEU A 276 -11.01 35.90 9.44
C LEU A 276 -10.44 35.44 10.79
N VAL A 277 -11.20 35.61 11.89
CA VAL A 277 -10.84 35.08 13.22
C VAL A 277 -11.83 34.01 13.63
N SER A 278 -11.33 32.84 14.03
CA SER A 278 -12.09 31.74 14.60
C SER A 278 -11.57 31.41 15.99
N MET A 279 -12.47 31.32 16.97
CA MET A 279 -12.13 30.99 18.36
C MET A 279 -12.90 29.74 18.78
N TRP A 280 -12.19 28.72 19.25
CA TRP A 280 -12.78 27.49 19.76
C TRP A 280 -12.89 27.49 21.29
N LYS A 281 -12.03 28.24 22.00
CA LYS A 281 -12.12 28.42 23.45
C LYS A 281 -11.82 29.86 23.84
N ARG A 282 -12.65 30.44 24.71
CA ARG A 282 -12.42 31.80 25.24
C ARG A 282 -11.15 31.85 26.11
N PRO A 283 -10.44 32.99 26.16
CA PRO A 283 -9.28 33.15 27.03
C PRO A 283 -9.66 33.01 28.50
N VAL A 284 -8.82 32.33 29.27
CA VAL A 284 -9.02 32.11 30.71
C VAL A 284 -7.93 32.85 31.48
N VAL A 285 -8.36 33.67 32.45
CA VAL A 285 -7.44 34.44 33.31
C VAL A 285 -6.48 33.49 34.03
N GLY A 286 -5.19 33.82 34.01
CA GLY A 286 -4.13 33.02 34.64
C GLY A 286 -3.58 31.88 33.78
N ARG A 287 -4.17 31.60 32.59
CA ARG A 287 -3.57 30.68 31.62
C ARG A 287 -2.54 31.39 30.74
N ARG A 288 -1.57 30.61 30.24
CA ARG A 288 -0.55 31.06 29.30
C ARG A 288 -0.85 30.48 27.93
N TYR A 289 -0.62 31.30 26.91
CA TYR A 289 -0.85 30.96 25.52
C TYR A 289 0.41 31.25 24.69
N VAL A 290 0.58 30.51 23.61
CA VAL A 290 1.64 30.71 22.61
C VAL A 290 0.99 30.98 21.28
N ALA A 291 1.53 31.94 20.53
CA ALA A 291 1.08 32.24 19.19
C ALA A 291 2.20 31.94 18.19
N GLY A 292 1.84 31.27 17.09
CA GLY A 292 2.73 30.99 15.97
C GLY A 292 2.01 31.34 14.68
N GLY A 293 2.70 31.95 13.73
CA GLY A 293 2.08 32.36 12.48
C GLY A 293 3.03 32.36 11.30
N ASP A 294 2.46 32.14 10.13
CA ASP A 294 3.08 32.31 8.82
C ASP A 294 2.31 33.41 8.09
N LEU A 295 2.95 34.56 7.95
CA LEU A 295 2.33 35.76 7.40
C LEU A 295 2.77 35.95 5.95
N ALA A 296 1.80 35.94 5.04
CA ALA A 296 2.03 36.04 3.61
C ALA A 296 1.75 37.45 3.07
N TRP A 297 2.15 37.70 1.82
CA TRP A 297 2.04 39.00 1.16
C TRP A 297 0.63 39.24 0.56
N GLY A 298 -0.34 39.55 1.42
CA GLY A 298 -1.59 40.25 1.07
C GLY A 298 -2.58 39.53 0.13
N GLU A 299 -3.57 40.29 -0.36
CA GLU A 299 -4.80 39.80 -1.04
C GLU A 299 -4.58 38.90 -2.26
N LYS A 300 -3.45 39.05 -2.97
CA LYS A 300 -3.10 38.27 -4.17
C LYS A 300 -2.08 37.15 -3.89
N GLY A 301 -1.60 37.01 -2.66
CA GLY A 301 -0.62 36.02 -2.22
C GLY A 301 -1.23 34.77 -1.57
N ALA A 302 -0.39 33.99 -0.90
CA ALA A 302 -0.82 32.87 -0.05
C ALA A 302 -1.67 33.38 1.13
N PHE A 303 -2.42 32.47 1.77
CA PHE A 303 -3.12 32.80 3.01
C PHE A 303 -2.11 33.11 4.10
N SER A 304 -2.44 34.10 4.93
CA SER A 304 -1.75 34.32 6.19
C SER A 304 -2.47 33.53 7.27
N CYS A 305 -1.71 32.86 8.12
CA CYS A 305 -2.24 32.09 9.24
C CYS A 305 -1.51 32.47 10.53
N LEU A 306 -2.26 32.61 11.62
CA LEU A 306 -1.74 32.63 12.98
C LEU A 306 -2.62 31.74 13.86
N VAL A 307 -2.00 30.85 14.61
CA VAL A 307 -2.65 29.99 15.59
C VAL A 307 -2.28 30.42 16.99
N VAL A 308 -3.25 30.41 17.89
CA VAL A 308 -3.03 30.56 19.33
C VAL A 308 -3.30 29.22 19.98
N ALA A 309 -2.32 28.71 20.72
CA ALA A 309 -2.42 27.46 21.44
C ALA A 309 -2.29 27.67 22.96
N ASP A 310 -3.04 26.89 23.74
CA ASP A 310 -2.86 26.81 25.19
C ASP A 310 -1.49 26.18 25.50
N HIS A 311 -0.67 26.88 26.27
CA HIS A 311 0.74 26.51 26.48
C HIS A 311 0.91 25.19 27.24
N GLN A 312 -0.07 24.80 28.08
CA GLN A 312 0.03 23.57 28.87
C GLN A 312 -0.45 22.34 28.10
N THR A 313 -1.51 22.50 27.31
CA THR A 313 -2.16 21.38 26.62
C THR A 313 -1.72 21.23 25.17
N GLY A 314 -1.17 22.28 24.55
CA GLY A 314 -0.85 22.32 23.13
C GLY A 314 -2.07 22.43 22.21
N GLU A 315 -3.27 22.56 22.78
CA GLU A 315 -4.51 22.67 22.02
C GLU A 315 -4.63 24.03 21.33
N VAL A 316 -4.95 24.02 20.04
CA VAL A 316 -5.27 25.25 19.29
C VAL A 316 -6.63 25.77 19.76
N VAL A 317 -6.63 27.00 20.30
CA VAL A 317 -7.82 27.63 20.89
C VAL A 317 -8.37 28.77 20.03
N ALA A 318 -7.54 29.35 19.18
CA ALA A 318 -7.94 30.36 18.20
C ALA A 318 -7.06 30.33 16.96
N GLU A 319 -7.61 30.81 15.86
CA GLU A 319 -6.92 30.95 14.58
C GLU A 319 -7.34 32.26 13.92
N LEU A 320 -6.37 32.88 13.26
CA LEU A 320 -6.52 33.96 12.31
C LEU A 320 -6.11 33.42 10.95
N HIS A 321 -7.03 33.32 9.99
CA HIS A 321 -6.75 32.74 8.68
C HIS A 321 -7.47 33.51 7.57
N GLY A 322 -6.71 34.06 6.63
CA GLY A 322 -7.27 34.85 5.54
C GLY A 322 -6.23 35.49 4.63
N ARG A 323 -6.68 36.41 3.77
CA ARG A 323 -5.80 37.22 2.91
C ARG A 323 -5.98 38.73 3.13
N PRO A 324 -6.01 39.22 4.37
CA PRO A 324 -6.02 40.67 4.60
C PRO A 324 -4.70 41.28 4.12
N ARG A 325 -4.68 42.61 3.98
CA ARG A 325 -3.44 43.33 3.72
C ARG A 325 -2.48 43.13 4.90
N PRO A 326 -1.15 43.13 4.70
CA PRO A 326 -0.19 42.81 5.77
C PRO A 326 -0.30 43.70 7.01
N ASP A 327 -0.64 44.97 6.85
CA ASP A 327 -0.87 45.93 7.93
C ASP A 327 -2.13 45.59 8.76
N GLU A 328 -3.22 45.25 8.08
CA GLU A 328 -4.45 44.78 8.72
C GLU A 328 -4.22 43.44 9.43
N MET A 329 -3.50 42.51 8.79
CA MET A 329 -3.11 41.23 9.37
C MET A 329 -2.36 41.43 10.69
N ALA A 330 -1.36 42.31 10.71
CA ALA A 330 -0.56 42.59 11.91
C ALA A 330 -1.40 43.18 13.04
N GLN A 331 -2.34 44.09 12.73
CA GLN A 331 -3.23 44.68 13.73
C GLN A 331 -4.15 43.64 14.36
N VAL A 332 -4.78 42.80 13.54
CA VAL A 332 -5.69 41.74 14.02
C VAL A 332 -4.92 40.67 14.79
N ALA A 333 -3.74 40.27 14.33
CA ALA A 333 -2.86 39.34 15.01
C ALA A 333 -2.47 39.83 16.42
N VAL A 334 -2.03 41.09 16.53
CA VAL A 334 -1.66 41.69 17.83
C VAL A 334 -2.87 41.80 18.76
N ALA A 335 -4.03 42.19 18.23
CA ALA A 335 -5.26 42.26 19.02
C ALA A 335 -5.65 40.87 19.57
N LEU A 336 -5.57 39.83 18.74
CA LEU A 336 -5.85 38.46 19.15
C LEU A 336 -4.85 37.98 20.22
N CYS A 337 -3.54 38.19 20.03
CA CYS A 337 -2.54 37.83 21.03
C CYS A 337 -2.76 38.54 22.38
N ARG A 338 -3.17 39.81 22.37
CA ARG A 338 -3.51 40.56 23.59
C ARG A 338 -4.71 39.97 24.31
N GLU A 339 -5.75 39.59 23.58
CA GLU A 339 -6.95 38.94 24.12
C GLU A 339 -6.61 37.61 24.81
N TYR A 340 -5.63 36.87 24.29
CA TYR A 340 -5.09 35.65 24.91
C TYR A 340 -3.91 35.92 25.85
N GLY A 341 -4.03 36.96 26.68
CA GLY A 341 -3.10 37.22 27.78
C GLY A 341 -1.67 37.56 27.34
N ASN A 342 -1.53 38.27 26.21
CA ASN A 342 -0.25 38.54 25.54
C ASN A 342 0.48 37.26 25.14
N ALA A 343 -0.22 36.39 24.40
CA ALA A 343 0.35 35.15 23.88
C ALA A 343 1.72 35.40 23.24
N TYR A 344 2.73 34.68 23.70
CA TYR A 344 4.12 34.89 23.28
C TYR A 344 4.29 34.44 21.83
N VAL A 345 4.73 35.35 20.96
CA VAL A 345 5.24 35.02 19.63
C VAL A 345 6.73 34.78 19.77
N GLY A 346 7.15 33.51 19.74
CA GLY A 346 8.56 33.16 19.68
C GLY A 346 9.12 33.57 18.32
N GLY A 347 10.23 34.32 18.31
CA GLY A 347 11.01 34.60 17.10
C GLY A 347 11.88 33.43 16.68
#